data_AF-A0A931B6X1-F1
#
_entry.id   AF-A0A931B6X1-F1
#
_cell.length_a   1.000
_cell.length_b   1.000
_cell.length_c   1.000
_cell.angle_alpha   90.00
_cell.angle_beta   90.00
_cell.angle_gamma   90.00
#
_symmetry.space_group_name_H-M   'P 1'
#
loop_
_entity.id
_entity.type
_entity.pdbx_description
1 polymer ?
#
loop_
_entity_poly.entity_id
_entity_poly.type
_entity_poly.pdbx_seq_one_letter_code
_entity_poly.pdbx_strand_id
1 'polypeptide(L)'
;MPAGLDQTYLFDFPCEHTPGKSRVVALIGTMDAPRCLTAVMTCKDQALAYRAQLLLRRILAARDGSWAGADLAELAAALPDAPAGSLRQAAVHAATGTWPLACTIHMPEPEEEDEEPVEAASGARTVTRDGARLKDLPGMVVRVAHLREFHITDEDVLLREALGRGWEPMPASELDEDDPRDLVGAVMTLAEEGGQIVGADTLEDQCEAGLLRPQNGDELAVWSERPIRTHFSYGLRLARHPVEADAASEPAAAQEPAADLAALFPLKDCQCGGEECEDCGWQLTPRTADLLLTALSVLSDQAYEESEELRDMPLTDLHRGNWGVFERLPELTFGADRRWRRRMARAFDDLADDLEAGHWPEPSCTAEEMALHLAIEDAPSYLDDIEDRDDHTRLREHGDDYDWHMCSSLFFQDHDVLMLFDSRTAGIAYPDDAANQRLGVGDLRRQAWFESFGNTPVRDPARGFRR
;
A
#
# COMPACT_ATOMS: atom_id res chain seq x y z
N MET A 1 0.96 -41.91 -14.51
CA MET A 1 -0.51 -42.06 -14.46
C MET A 1 -0.93 -42.11 -12.99
N PRO A 2 -1.88 -41.28 -12.52
CA PRO A 2 -2.57 -40.22 -13.26
C PRO A 2 -1.91 -38.85 -13.06
N ALA A 3 -2.07 -37.97 -14.06
CA ALA A 3 -1.93 -36.54 -13.91
C ALA A 3 -2.96 -36.09 -12.87
N GLY A 4 -2.53 -35.38 -11.83
CA GLY A 4 -3.45 -34.64 -10.98
C GLY A 4 -4.15 -33.64 -11.88
N LEU A 5 -5.45 -33.81 -12.06
CA LEU A 5 -6.30 -32.96 -12.89
C LEU A 5 -6.01 -31.49 -12.55
N ASP A 6 -5.81 -30.65 -13.57
CA ASP A 6 -5.76 -29.19 -13.48
C ASP A 6 -7.03 -28.68 -12.78
N GLN A 7 -7.02 -28.66 -11.45
CA GLN A 7 -8.17 -28.21 -10.68
C GLN A 7 -8.12 -26.70 -10.63
N THR A 8 -9.04 -26.05 -11.33
CA THR A 8 -9.19 -24.61 -11.26
C THR A 8 -9.91 -24.25 -9.95
N TYR A 9 -9.18 -23.55 -9.09
CA TYR A 9 -9.68 -23.05 -7.83
C TYR A 9 -10.37 -21.71 -8.04
N LEU A 10 -11.39 -21.46 -7.22
CA LEU A 10 -12.08 -20.19 -7.13
C LEU A 10 -11.52 -19.42 -5.93
N PHE A 11 -10.95 -18.25 -6.20
CA PHE A 11 -10.22 -17.42 -5.24
C PHE A 11 -11.07 -16.27 -4.70
N ASP A 12 -11.84 -15.59 -5.56
CA ASP A 12 -12.70 -14.48 -5.13
C ASP A 12 -13.83 -14.16 -6.13
N PHE A 13 -14.73 -13.26 -5.75
CA PHE A 13 -15.69 -12.59 -6.62
C PHE A 13 -15.56 -11.05 -6.59
N PRO A 14 -14.75 -10.45 -7.47
CA PRO A 14 -14.74 -9.00 -7.67
C PRO A 14 -16.03 -8.46 -8.32
N CYS A 15 -16.32 -7.16 -8.11
CA CYS A 15 -17.43 -6.47 -8.74
C CYS A 15 -16.95 -5.16 -9.40
N GLU A 16 -17.15 -5.05 -10.70
CA GLU A 16 -16.85 -3.88 -11.53
C GLU A 16 -18.11 -3.02 -11.67
N HIS A 17 -17.96 -1.70 -11.52
CA HIS A 17 -19.06 -0.74 -11.69
C HIS A 17 -18.72 0.25 -12.79
N THR A 18 -19.63 0.39 -13.75
CA THR A 18 -19.59 1.44 -14.78
C THR A 18 -20.93 2.21 -14.76
N PRO A 19 -21.01 3.42 -15.33
CA PRO A 19 -22.23 4.22 -15.32
C PRO A 19 -23.48 3.53 -15.89
N GLY A 20 -23.32 2.50 -16.73
CA GLY A 20 -24.43 1.77 -17.37
C GLY A 20 -24.66 0.34 -16.86
N LYS A 21 -23.72 -0.27 -16.13
CA LYS A 21 -23.82 -1.66 -15.67
C LYS A 21 -22.82 -2.00 -14.57
N SER A 22 -23.21 -2.97 -13.74
CA SER A 22 -22.36 -3.63 -12.75
C SER A 22 -22.12 -5.08 -13.12
N ARG A 23 -20.90 -5.57 -12.98
CA ARG A 23 -20.50 -6.94 -13.35
C ARG A 23 -19.80 -7.62 -12.18
N VAL A 24 -20.33 -8.77 -11.77
CA VAL A 24 -19.65 -9.68 -10.85
C VAL A 24 -18.83 -10.65 -11.69
N VAL A 25 -17.55 -10.79 -11.35
CA VAL A 25 -16.61 -11.72 -11.98
C VAL A 25 -16.08 -12.70 -10.93
N ALA A 26 -15.63 -13.88 -11.34
CA ALA A 26 -14.96 -14.86 -10.50
C ALA A 26 -13.47 -14.86 -10.84
N LEU A 27 -12.63 -14.75 -9.81
CA LEU A 27 -11.18 -14.89 -9.93
C LEU A 27 -10.81 -16.36 -9.78
N ILE A 28 -10.27 -16.96 -10.83
CA ILE A 28 -10.02 -18.40 -10.92
C ILE A 28 -8.59 -18.68 -11.37
N GLY A 29 -8.04 -19.84 -11.00
CA GLY A 29 -6.68 -20.20 -11.41
C GLY A 29 -6.21 -21.53 -10.82
N THR A 30 -5.01 -21.95 -11.16
CA THR A 30 -4.29 -23.02 -10.45
C THR A 30 -3.33 -22.37 -9.44
N MET A 31 -2.79 -23.15 -8.50
CA MET A 31 -1.86 -22.61 -7.48
C MET A 31 -0.57 -22.07 -8.08
N ASP A 32 -0.16 -22.58 -9.25
CA ASP A 32 1.14 -22.33 -9.87
C ASP A 32 1.05 -21.49 -11.16
N ALA A 33 -0.12 -20.94 -11.50
CA ALA A 33 -0.34 -20.18 -12.74
C ALA A 33 -1.05 -18.84 -12.51
N PRO A 34 -0.89 -17.87 -13.41
CA PRO A 34 -1.61 -16.59 -13.36
C PRO A 34 -3.12 -16.79 -13.27
N ARG A 35 -3.75 -16.04 -12.36
CA ARG A 35 -5.20 -16.07 -12.15
C ARG A 35 -5.89 -15.33 -13.30
N CYS A 36 -7.09 -15.77 -13.67
CA CYS A 36 -7.90 -15.13 -14.68
C CYS A 36 -9.29 -14.76 -14.13
N LEU A 37 -9.90 -13.75 -14.73
CA LEU A 37 -11.26 -13.33 -14.40
C LEU A 37 -12.24 -13.98 -15.37
N THR A 38 -13.33 -14.53 -14.83
CA THR A 38 -14.43 -15.06 -15.63
C THR A 38 -15.74 -14.37 -15.25
N ALA A 39 -16.54 -13.98 -16.23
CA ALA A 39 -17.79 -13.27 -15.97
C ALA A 39 -18.80 -14.20 -15.28
N VAL A 40 -19.38 -13.72 -14.18
CA VAL A 40 -20.44 -14.44 -13.45
C VAL A 40 -21.78 -13.87 -13.83
N MET A 41 -22.00 -12.58 -13.60
CA MET A 41 -23.26 -11.92 -13.95
C MET A 41 -23.05 -10.44 -14.25
N THR A 42 -23.95 -9.87 -15.03
CA THR A 42 -24.02 -8.43 -15.31
C THR A 42 -25.46 -7.96 -15.07
N CYS A 43 -25.63 -6.85 -14.35
CA CYS A 43 -26.94 -6.21 -14.15
C CYS A 43 -26.80 -4.69 -14.11
N LYS A 44 -27.90 -3.97 -14.37
CA LYS A 44 -27.92 -2.50 -14.34
C LYS A 44 -28.01 -1.93 -12.92
N ASP A 45 -28.52 -2.72 -11.98
CA ASP A 45 -28.68 -2.32 -10.59
C ASP A 45 -27.40 -2.63 -9.79
N GLN A 46 -26.75 -1.58 -9.32
CA GLN A 46 -25.51 -1.64 -8.53
C GLN A 46 -25.70 -2.33 -7.17
N ALA A 47 -26.83 -2.09 -6.50
CA ALA A 47 -27.10 -2.65 -5.19
C ALA A 47 -27.32 -4.17 -5.27
N LEU A 48 -27.97 -4.64 -6.34
CA LEU A 48 -28.14 -6.08 -6.58
C LEU A 48 -26.80 -6.77 -6.92
N ALA A 49 -25.93 -6.13 -7.70
CA ALA A 49 -24.59 -6.65 -7.99
C ALA A 49 -23.73 -6.76 -6.72
N TYR A 50 -23.75 -5.73 -5.87
CA TYR A 50 -23.02 -5.72 -4.60
C TYR A 50 -23.53 -6.78 -3.63
N ARG A 51 -24.86 -6.94 -3.49
CA ARG A 51 -25.45 -8.01 -2.68
C ARG A 51 -25.08 -9.40 -3.20
N ALA A 52 -25.04 -9.60 -4.51
CA ALA A 52 -24.63 -10.87 -5.13
C ALA A 52 -23.17 -11.18 -4.85
N GLN A 53 -22.30 -10.19 -4.97
CA GLN A 53 -20.88 -10.29 -4.65
C GLN A 53 -20.67 -10.72 -3.19
N LEU A 54 -21.26 -10.01 -2.22
CA LEU A 54 -21.12 -10.31 -0.80
C LEU A 54 -21.63 -11.72 -0.46
N LEU A 55 -22.77 -12.11 -1.02
CA LEU A 55 -23.34 -13.44 -0.79
C LEU A 55 -22.40 -14.54 -1.30
N LEU A 56 -21.88 -14.40 -2.52
CA LEU A 56 -20.95 -15.36 -3.12
C LEU A 56 -19.63 -15.44 -2.36
N ARG A 57 -19.06 -14.32 -1.91
CA ARG A 57 -17.84 -14.30 -1.08
C ARG A 57 -18.04 -14.98 0.26
N ARG A 58 -19.21 -14.80 0.91
CA ARG A 58 -19.52 -15.48 2.18
C ARG A 58 -19.68 -16.99 2.00
N ILE A 59 -20.34 -17.44 0.91
CA ILE A 59 -20.44 -18.87 0.58
C ILE A 59 -19.05 -19.46 0.31
N LEU A 60 -18.20 -18.72 -0.42
CA LEU A 60 -16.83 -19.13 -0.73
C LEU A 60 -15.97 -19.26 0.54
N ALA A 61 -16.03 -18.28 1.43
CA ALA A 61 -15.29 -18.28 2.68
C ALA A 61 -15.71 -19.43 3.61
N ALA A 62 -17.01 -19.72 3.69
CA ALA A 62 -17.52 -20.82 4.49
C ALA A 62 -17.26 -22.21 3.87
N ARG A 63 -16.97 -22.27 2.56
CA ARG A 63 -16.98 -23.51 1.74
C ARG A 63 -18.27 -24.31 1.96
N ASP A 64 -19.38 -23.59 2.15
CA ASP A 64 -20.71 -24.12 2.38
C ASP A 64 -21.76 -23.08 1.98
N GLY A 65 -22.73 -23.49 1.17
CA GLY A 65 -23.85 -22.67 0.71
C GLY A 65 -25.19 -23.05 1.33
N SER A 66 -25.24 -24.02 2.24
CA SER A 66 -26.48 -24.57 2.80
C SER A 66 -27.33 -23.53 3.56
N TRP A 67 -26.66 -22.59 4.23
CA TRP A 67 -27.29 -21.50 4.98
C TRP A 67 -27.83 -20.38 4.09
N ALA A 68 -27.30 -20.23 2.88
CA ALA A 68 -27.57 -19.10 1.98
C ALA A 68 -28.84 -19.27 1.13
N GLY A 69 -29.56 -20.38 1.25
CA GLY A 69 -30.66 -20.74 0.33
C GLY A 69 -31.79 -19.71 0.25
N ALA A 70 -32.17 -19.08 1.37
CA ALA A 70 -33.21 -18.05 1.40
C ALA A 70 -32.75 -16.74 0.75
N ASP A 71 -31.57 -16.25 1.15
CA ASP A 71 -30.97 -15.01 0.61
C ASP A 71 -30.67 -15.13 -0.89
N LEU A 72 -30.19 -16.29 -1.33
CA LEU A 72 -29.92 -16.59 -2.73
C LEU A 72 -31.22 -16.63 -3.56
N ALA A 73 -32.30 -17.19 -3.02
CA ALA A 73 -33.58 -17.24 -3.70
C ALA A 73 -34.23 -15.85 -3.81
N GLU A 74 -34.17 -15.05 -2.75
CA GLU A 74 -34.64 -13.65 -2.76
C GLU A 74 -33.87 -12.82 -3.80
N LEU A 75 -32.54 -12.89 -3.77
CA LEU A 75 -31.70 -12.12 -4.67
C LEU A 75 -31.85 -12.56 -6.13
N ALA A 76 -31.96 -13.88 -6.38
CA ALA A 76 -32.18 -14.39 -7.72
C ALA A 76 -33.57 -14.04 -8.29
N ALA A 77 -34.58 -13.82 -7.44
CA ALA A 77 -35.90 -13.35 -7.87
C ALA A 77 -35.91 -11.87 -8.27
N ALA A 78 -34.97 -11.08 -7.74
CA ALA A 78 -34.81 -9.66 -8.09
C ALA A 78 -33.98 -9.43 -9.37
N LEU A 79 -33.38 -10.48 -9.94
CA LEU A 79 -32.52 -10.42 -11.11
C LEU A 79 -33.24 -10.95 -12.36
N PRO A 80 -32.86 -10.49 -13.58
CA PRO A 80 -33.30 -11.13 -14.82
C PRO A 80 -32.87 -12.61 -14.87
N ASP A 81 -33.61 -13.44 -15.62
CA ASP A 81 -33.47 -14.90 -15.60
C ASP A 81 -32.03 -15.41 -15.86
N ALA A 82 -31.31 -14.78 -16.79
CA ALA A 82 -29.94 -15.16 -17.13
C ALA A 82 -28.95 -14.84 -15.99
N PRO A 83 -28.82 -13.59 -15.48
CA PRO A 83 -28.06 -13.28 -14.27
C PRO A 83 -28.45 -14.11 -13.04
N ALA A 84 -29.74 -14.37 -12.84
CA ALA A 84 -30.24 -15.20 -11.74
C ALA A 84 -29.77 -16.66 -11.86
N GLY A 85 -29.75 -17.21 -13.08
CA GLY A 85 -29.20 -18.53 -13.39
C GLY A 85 -27.71 -18.63 -13.09
N SER A 86 -26.93 -17.68 -13.57
CA SER A 86 -25.48 -17.64 -13.36
C SER A 86 -25.10 -17.45 -11.89
N LEU A 87 -25.86 -16.63 -11.15
CA LEU A 87 -25.68 -16.45 -9.70
C LEU A 87 -25.86 -17.76 -8.93
N ARG A 88 -26.91 -18.54 -9.24
CA ARG A 88 -27.13 -19.86 -8.61
C ARG A 88 -26.01 -20.84 -8.91
N GLN A 89 -25.51 -20.85 -10.15
CA GLN A 89 -24.41 -21.71 -10.55
C GLN A 89 -23.10 -21.31 -9.84
N ALA A 90 -22.81 -20.01 -9.77
CA ALA A 90 -21.66 -19.49 -9.05
C ALA A 90 -21.71 -19.82 -7.55
N ALA A 91 -22.90 -19.80 -6.92
CA ALA A 91 -23.05 -20.20 -5.52
C ALA A 91 -22.69 -21.68 -5.28
N VAL A 92 -23.02 -22.57 -6.22
CA VAL A 92 -22.60 -23.98 -6.16
C VAL A 92 -21.08 -24.10 -6.24
N HIS A 93 -20.45 -23.36 -7.16
CA HIS A 93 -18.98 -23.36 -7.31
C HIS A 93 -18.27 -22.71 -6.12
N ALA A 94 -18.86 -21.67 -5.53
CA ALA A 94 -18.36 -21.04 -4.32
C ALA A 94 -18.35 -22.02 -3.15
N ALA A 95 -19.43 -22.78 -2.97
CA ALA A 95 -19.53 -23.76 -1.89
C ALA A 95 -18.46 -24.87 -2.00
N THR A 96 -18.12 -25.31 -3.21
CA THR A 96 -17.08 -26.33 -3.41
C THR A 96 -15.66 -25.76 -3.53
N GLY A 97 -15.53 -24.45 -3.77
CA GLY A 97 -14.27 -23.78 -4.01
C GLY A 97 -13.60 -24.08 -5.35
N THR A 98 -14.36 -24.64 -6.28
CA THR A 98 -13.85 -25.13 -7.56
C THR A 98 -14.65 -24.52 -8.70
N TRP A 99 -13.96 -24.05 -9.73
CA TRP A 99 -14.60 -23.53 -10.93
C TRP A 99 -14.45 -24.53 -12.09
N PRO A 100 -15.49 -24.73 -12.93
CA PRO A 100 -15.38 -25.64 -14.06
C PRO A 100 -14.40 -25.07 -15.09
N LEU A 101 -13.50 -25.94 -15.58
CA LEU A 101 -12.65 -25.67 -16.74
C LEU A 101 -13.52 -25.61 -18.00
N ALA A 102 -14.03 -24.43 -18.30
CA ALA A 102 -14.61 -24.11 -19.59
C ALA A 102 -14.15 -22.70 -19.99
N CYS A 103 -12.91 -22.61 -20.47
CA CYS A 103 -12.47 -21.47 -21.25
C CYS A 103 -13.20 -21.50 -22.59
N THR A 104 -14.40 -20.92 -22.62
CA THR A 104 -15.04 -20.48 -23.86
C THR A 104 -15.13 -18.97 -23.73
N ILE A 105 -14.18 -18.30 -24.38
CA ILE A 105 -14.24 -16.87 -24.63
C ILE A 105 -15.48 -16.66 -25.50
N HIS A 106 -16.59 -16.27 -24.89
CA HIS A 106 -17.75 -15.76 -25.62
C HIS A 106 -17.51 -14.27 -25.80
N MET A 107 -17.07 -13.87 -27.00
CA MET A 107 -17.26 -12.49 -27.42
C MET A 107 -18.78 -12.27 -27.58
N PRO A 108 -19.40 -11.30 -26.89
CA PRO A 108 -20.65 -10.76 -27.36
C PRO A 108 -20.33 -9.92 -28.60
N GLU A 109 -21.01 -10.21 -29.72
CA GLU A 109 -21.05 -9.28 -30.84
C GLU A 109 -21.63 -7.94 -30.37
N PRO A 110 -21.16 -6.81 -30.90
CA PRO A 110 -21.64 -5.50 -30.50
C PRO A 110 -23.11 -5.35 -30.91
N GLU A 111 -24.00 -5.19 -29.93
CA GLU A 111 -25.34 -4.66 -30.17
C GLU A 111 -25.19 -3.17 -30.50
N GLU A 112 -25.70 -2.77 -31.67
CA GLU A 112 -25.85 -1.38 -32.07
C GLU A 112 -26.84 -0.70 -31.11
N GLU A 113 -26.35 0.16 -30.20
CA GLU A 113 -27.22 1.03 -29.39
C GLU A 113 -27.56 2.29 -30.21
N ASP A 114 -28.81 2.36 -30.65
CA ASP A 114 -29.46 3.58 -31.14
C ASP A 114 -29.46 4.64 -30.01
N GLU A 115 -28.71 5.72 -30.20
CA GLU A 115 -28.75 6.89 -29.33
C GLU A 115 -30.07 7.66 -29.52
N GLU A 116 -30.98 7.59 -28.54
CA GLU A 116 -31.99 8.65 -28.36
C GLU A 116 -31.46 9.70 -27.37
N PRO A 117 -31.52 11.01 -27.71
CA PRO A 117 -30.96 12.05 -26.87
C PRO A 117 -31.87 12.36 -25.67
N VAL A 118 -31.32 12.22 -24.46
CA VAL A 118 -31.96 12.69 -23.23
C VAL A 118 -31.68 14.19 -23.07
N GLU A 119 -32.72 15.02 -23.20
CA GLU A 119 -32.66 16.45 -22.94
C GLU A 119 -32.28 16.72 -21.47
N ALA A 120 -31.09 17.30 -21.26
CA ALA A 120 -30.66 17.79 -19.96
C ALA A 120 -31.41 19.09 -19.60
N ALA A 121 -32.18 19.05 -18.52
CA ALA A 121 -32.79 20.23 -17.92
C ALA A 121 -31.71 21.21 -17.46
N SER A 122 -31.69 22.39 -18.10
CA SER A 122 -30.82 23.52 -17.78
C SER A 122 -31.14 24.11 -16.40
N GLY A 123 -30.43 23.64 -15.38
CA GLY A 123 -30.25 24.35 -14.12
C GLY A 123 -29.05 25.30 -14.23
N ALA A 124 -29.24 26.57 -13.86
CA ALA A 124 -28.22 27.62 -13.98
C ALA A 124 -26.88 27.20 -13.34
N ARG A 125 -25.85 27.00 -14.16
CA ARG A 125 -24.46 26.74 -13.72
C ARG A 125 -23.94 27.95 -12.95
N THR A 126 -23.80 27.80 -11.64
CA THR A 126 -22.95 28.68 -10.83
C THR A 126 -21.50 28.38 -11.20
N VAL A 127 -20.91 29.24 -12.03
CA VAL A 127 -19.49 29.13 -12.41
C VAL A 127 -18.65 29.61 -11.25
N THR A 128 -17.83 28.72 -10.68
CA THR A 128 -16.82 29.07 -9.69
C THR A 128 -15.85 30.08 -10.28
N ARG A 129 -15.62 31.20 -9.58
CA ARG A 129 -14.67 32.23 -10.04
C ARG A 129 -13.24 31.76 -9.81
N ASP A 130 -12.35 32.16 -10.72
CA ASP A 130 -10.93 31.93 -10.59
C ASP A 130 -10.38 32.60 -9.32
N GLY A 131 -9.55 31.88 -8.55
CA GLY A 131 -9.06 32.29 -7.24
C GLY A 131 -10.08 32.25 -6.08
N ALA A 132 -11.22 31.56 -6.23
CA ALA A 132 -12.12 31.29 -5.12
C ALA A 132 -11.42 30.51 -3.99
N ARG A 133 -11.78 30.79 -2.74
CA ARG A 133 -11.36 30.01 -1.57
C ARG A 133 -12.43 28.99 -1.23
N LEU A 134 -12.05 27.85 -0.67
CA LEU A 134 -12.96 26.78 -0.26
C LEU A 134 -14.08 27.30 0.64
N LYS A 135 -13.74 28.17 1.60
CA LYS A 135 -14.70 28.80 2.54
C LYS A 135 -15.75 29.70 1.87
N ASP A 136 -15.47 30.20 0.66
CA ASP A 136 -16.34 31.13 -0.07
C ASP A 136 -17.25 30.38 -1.07
N LEU A 137 -17.13 29.06 -1.16
CA LEU A 137 -17.96 28.22 -2.03
C LEU A 137 -19.24 27.79 -1.31
N PRO A 138 -20.43 27.99 -1.92
CA PRO A 138 -21.71 27.72 -1.28
C PRO A 138 -22.08 26.23 -1.23
N GLY A 139 -21.24 25.33 -1.73
CA GLY A 139 -21.51 23.90 -1.89
C GLY A 139 -20.37 23.02 -1.41
N MET A 140 -20.64 21.71 -1.34
CA MET A 140 -19.63 20.70 -1.03
C MET A 140 -18.57 20.66 -2.13
N VAL A 141 -17.31 20.55 -1.72
CA VAL A 141 -16.18 20.36 -2.64
C VAL A 141 -15.55 19.01 -2.35
N VAL A 142 -15.50 18.18 -3.38
CA VAL A 142 -14.86 16.86 -3.32
C VAL A 142 -13.51 16.95 -4.02
N ARG A 143 -12.46 16.48 -3.36
CA ARG A 143 -11.15 16.23 -3.98
C ARG A 143 -11.09 14.76 -4.35
N VAL A 144 -10.64 14.48 -5.56
CA VAL A 144 -10.31 13.13 -6.00
C VAL A 144 -8.85 13.15 -6.44
N ALA A 145 -8.05 12.26 -5.87
CA ALA A 145 -6.65 12.05 -6.22
C ALA A 145 -6.48 10.68 -6.85
N HIS A 146 -5.72 10.61 -7.94
CA HIS A 146 -5.38 9.38 -8.61
C HIS A 146 -3.86 9.23 -8.61
N LEU A 147 -3.37 8.07 -8.18
CA LEU A 147 -1.98 7.66 -8.31
C LEU A 147 -1.94 6.46 -9.25
N ARG A 148 -1.18 6.56 -10.33
CA ARG A 148 -0.99 5.46 -11.29
C ARG A 148 0.48 5.28 -11.59
N GLU A 149 0.95 4.04 -11.51
CA GLU A 149 2.31 3.66 -11.85
C GLU A 149 2.32 2.74 -13.05
N PHE A 150 3.27 2.96 -13.96
CA PHE A 150 3.36 2.23 -15.21
C PHE A 150 4.77 1.67 -15.40
N HIS A 151 4.86 0.40 -15.81
CA HIS A 151 6.07 -0.22 -16.29
C HIS A 151 6.07 -0.22 -17.81
N ILE A 152 6.97 0.53 -18.43
CA ILE A 152 7.08 0.59 -19.89
C ILE A 152 7.75 -0.69 -20.39
N THR A 153 6.99 -1.53 -21.07
CA THR A 153 7.46 -2.82 -21.60
C THR A 153 7.97 -2.73 -23.03
N ASP A 154 7.47 -1.76 -23.80
CA ASP A 154 7.86 -1.50 -25.19
C ASP A 154 7.74 -0.01 -25.52
N GLU A 155 8.86 0.70 -25.46
CA GLU A 155 8.94 2.14 -25.73
C GLU A 155 8.49 2.49 -27.16
N ASP A 156 8.82 1.67 -28.16
CA ASP A 156 8.51 2.00 -29.56
C ASP A 156 7.02 1.87 -29.86
N VAL A 157 6.35 0.92 -29.22
CA VAL A 157 4.90 0.78 -29.28
C VAL A 157 4.20 1.91 -28.53
N LEU A 158 4.66 2.22 -27.32
CA LEU A 158 4.14 3.31 -26.49
C LEU A 158 4.18 4.66 -27.24
N LEU A 159 5.34 5.01 -27.80
CA LEU A 159 5.54 6.28 -28.50
C LEU A 159 4.71 6.37 -29.78
N ARG A 160 4.56 5.26 -30.51
CA ARG A 160 3.72 5.22 -31.71
C ARG A 160 2.24 5.43 -31.39
N GLU A 161 1.79 4.84 -30.28
CA GLU A 161 0.42 5.03 -29.79
C GLU A 161 0.19 6.48 -29.35
N ALA A 162 1.11 7.05 -28.57
CA ALA A 162 1.04 8.46 -28.16
C ALA A 162 1.00 9.42 -29.36
N LEU A 163 1.89 9.23 -30.34
CA LEU A 163 1.87 9.99 -31.61
C LEU A 163 0.55 9.82 -32.36
N GLY A 164 -0.01 8.61 -32.36
CA GLY A 164 -1.33 8.31 -32.94
C GLY A 164 -2.46 9.10 -32.28
N ARG A 165 -2.30 9.50 -31.01
CA ARG A 165 -3.25 10.32 -30.24
C ARG A 165 -2.90 11.81 -30.19
N GLY A 166 -1.96 12.25 -31.02
CA GLY A 166 -1.62 13.67 -31.16
C GLY A 166 -0.68 14.22 -30.10
N TRP A 167 0.01 13.36 -29.34
CA TRP A 167 1.15 13.78 -28.53
C TRP A 167 2.29 14.25 -29.44
N GLU A 168 2.94 15.36 -29.08
CA GLU A 168 4.12 15.89 -29.77
C GLU A 168 5.34 15.77 -28.83
N PRO A 169 6.42 15.07 -29.24
CA PRO A 169 7.61 14.93 -28.41
C PRO A 169 8.27 16.27 -28.12
N MET A 170 8.79 16.42 -26.91
CA MET A 170 9.54 17.59 -26.50
C MET A 170 10.78 17.85 -27.38
N PRO A 171 11.18 19.12 -27.65
CA PRO A 171 12.38 19.43 -28.40
C PRO A 171 13.63 18.86 -27.72
N ALA A 172 14.63 18.45 -28.51
CA ALA A 172 15.87 17.85 -27.99
C ALA A 172 16.64 18.74 -26.99
N SER A 173 16.40 20.05 -26.98
CA SER A 173 16.99 20.99 -26.02
C SER A 173 16.34 20.99 -24.63
N GLU A 174 15.19 20.32 -24.48
CA GLU A 174 14.37 20.30 -23.26
C GLU A 174 14.24 18.89 -22.67
N LEU A 175 14.77 17.87 -23.36
CA LEU A 175 14.85 16.48 -22.86
C LEU A 175 15.88 16.35 -21.74
N ASP A 176 15.54 15.52 -20.75
CA ASP A 176 16.39 15.18 -19.62
C ASP A 176 17.30 13.98 -19.96
N GLU A 177 18.43 13.83 -19.24
CA GLU A 177 19.30 12.64 -19.36
C GLU A 177 18.58 11.37 -18.89
N ASP A 178 17.67 11.50 -17.92
CA ASP A 178 16.88 10.40 -17.36
C ASP A 178 15.64 10.02 -18.20
N ASP A 179 15.17 10.91 -19.09
CA ASP A 179 14.09 10.64 -20.04
C ASP A 179 14.41 11.17 -21.46
N PRO A 180 15.35 10.53 -22.17
CA PRO A 180 15.86 11.01 -23.45
C PRO A 180 14.86 10.84 -24.61
N ARG A 181 13.67 10.27 -24.38
CA ARG A 181 12.65 9.99 -25.39
C ARG A 181 11.28 10.59 -25.06
N ASP A 182 11.18 11.36 -23.98
CA ASP A 182 9.93 11.94 -23.47
C ASP A 182 8.84 10.87 -23.22
N LEU A 183 9.26 9.75 -22.62
CA LEU A 183 8.39 8.66 -22.22
C LEU A 183 7.35 9.15 -21.19
N VAL A 184 7.72 10.07 -20.30
CA VAL A 184 6.81 10.67 -19.33
C VAL A 184 5.69 11.45 -20.06
N GLY A 185 6.04 12.28 -21.05
CA GLY A 185 5.06 13.01 -21.85
C GLY A 185 4.11 12.08 -22.61
N ALA A 186 4.65 11.00 -23.20
CA ALA A 186 3.87 9.99 -23.91
C ALA A 186 2.89 9.26 -22.99
N VAL A 187 3.35 8.76 -21.84
CA VAL A 187 2.48 8.11 -20.83
C VAL A 187 1.41 9.06 -20.34
N MET A 188 1.76 10.32 -20.08
CA MET A 188 0.79 11.30 -19.57
C MET A 188 -0.35 11.55 -20.55
N THR A 189 -0.05 11.67 -21.85
CA THR A 189 -1.08 11.82 -22.88
C THR A 189 -1.98 10.58 -22.95
N LEU A 190 -1.39 9.38 -22.87
CA LEU A 190 -2.16 8.13 -22.96
C LEU A 190 -2.98 7.86 -21.69
N ALA A 191 -2.53 8.33 -20.53
CA ALA A 191 -3.20 8.11 -19.25
C ALA A 191 -4.47 8.96 -19.05
N GLU A 192 -4.65 10.07 -19.78
CA GLU A 192 -5.80 10.97 -19.65
C GLU A 192 -7.14 10.31 -19.99
N GLU A 193 -7.16 9.33 -20.90
CA GLU A 193 -8.41 8.71 -21.38
C GLU A 193 -8.95 7.59 -20.47
N GLY A 194 -8.15 7.15 -19.48
CA GLY A 194 -8.52 6.06 -18.57
C GLY A 194 -8.51 4.68 -19.25
N GLY A 195 -7.69 3.76 -18.75
CA GLY A 195 -7.59 2.40 -19.29
C GLY A 195 -6.15 1.90 -19.44
N GLN A 196 -6.01 0.71 -20.04
CA GLN A 196 -4.70 0.08 -20.27
C GLN A 196 -3.93 0.83 -21.37
N ILE A 197 -2.65 1.10 -21.11
CA ILE A 197 -1.76 1.77 -22.06
C ILE A 197 -1.03 0.70 -22.89
N VAL A 198 -1.13 0.77 -24.21
CA VAL A 198 -0.42 -0.19 -25.08
C VAL A 198 1.09 0.11 -25.00
N GLY A 199 1.90 -0.91 -24.69
CA GLY A 199 3.35 -0.76 -24.49
C GLY A 199 3.76 -0.47 -23.05
N ALA A 200 2.81 -0.41 -22.10
CA ALA A 200 3.08 -0.33 -20.68
C ALA A 200 2.11 -1.18 -19.84
N ASP A 201 2.61 -1.81 -18.78
CA ASP A 201 1.81 -2.48 -17.77
C ASP A 201 1.48 -1.51 -16.64
N THR A 202 0.27 -1.56 -16.09
CA THR A 202 -0.08 -0.82 -14.87
C THR A 202 0.43 -1.60 -13.66
N LEU A 203 1.34 -0.98 -12.90
CA LEU A 203 1.88 -1.55 -11.67
C LEU A 203 0.98 -1.24 -10.47
N GLU A 204 0.44 -0.02 -10.42
CA GLU A 204 -0.38 0.49 -9.33
C GLU A 204 -1.45 1.44 -9.89
N ASP A 205 -2.65 1.39 -9.32
CA ASP A 205 -3.76 2.29 -9.65
C ASP A 205 -4.61 2.52 -8.38
N GLN A 206 -4.30 3.62 -7.69
CA GLN A 206 -4.99 4.03 -6.47
C GLN A 206 -5.83 5.26 -6.73
N CYS A 207 -7.00 5.30 -6.10
CA CYS A 207 -7.91 6.44 -6.13
C CYS A 207 -8.37 6.75 -4.71
N GLU A 208 -8.22 8.00 -4.30
CA GLU A 208 -8.72 8.52 -3.04
C GLU A 208 -9.70 9.66 -3.33
N ALA A 209 -10.82 9.70 -2.61
CA ALA A 209 -11.78 10.79 -2.72
C ALA A 209 -12.21 11.26 -1.33
N GLY A 210 -12.09 12.57 -1.09
CA GLY A 210 -12.39 13.20 0.19
C GLY A 210 -13.25 14.45 0.04
N LEU A 211 -14.12 14.69 1.02
CA LEU A 211 -14.84 15.96 1.13
C LEU A 211 -13.94 17.00 1.81
N LEU A 212 -13.64 18.11 1.13
CA LEU A 212 -12.84 19.18 1.70
C LEU A 212 -13.66 19.97 2.74
N ARG A 213 -13.09 20.15 3.93
CA ARG A 213 -13.68 20.87 5.06
C ARG A 213 -12.75 21.99 5.51
N PRO A 214 -13.15 23.28 5.42
CA PRO A 214 -12.35 24.40 5.92
C PRO A 214 -11.95 24.28 7.41
N GLN A 215 -12.70 23.50 8.19
CA GLN A 215 -12.47 23.26 9.61
C GLN A 215 -11.24 22.36 9.86
N ASN A 216 -10.86 21.54 8.86
CA ASN A 216 -9.70 20.66 8.90
C ASN A 216 -8.46 21.32 8.29
N GLY A 217 -8.51 22.63 7.99
CA GLY A 217 -7.45 23.32 7.26
C GLY A 217 -7.44 23.09 5.74
N ASP A 218 -8.39 22.30 5.21
CA ASP A 218 -8.48 22.02 3.77
C ASP A 218 -8.64 23.29 2.93
N GLU A 219 -8.04 23.30 1.75
CA GLU A 219 -8.15 24.39 0.78
C GLU A 219 -8.17 23.86 -0.66
N LEU A 220 -8.68 24.65 -1.62
CA LEU A 220 -8.68 24.28 -3.03
C LEU A 220 -7.25 24.14 -3.57
N ALA A 221 -7.05 23.22 -4.52
CA ALA A 221 -5.78 23.10 -5.20
C ALA A 221 -5.50 24.37 -6.02
N VAL A 222 -4.29 24.90 -5.91
CA VAL A 222 -3.86 26.06 -6.71
C VAL A 222 -3.61 25.57 -8.13
N TRP A 223 -4.28 26.18 -9.11
CA TRP A 223 -4.06 25.87 -10.51
C TRP A 223 -2.65 26.27 -10.94
N SER A 224 -1.97 25.41 -11.70
CA SER A 224 -0.63 25.63 -12.25
C SER A 224 -0.64 25.38 -13.77
N GLU A 225 -0.07 26.30 -14.54
CA GLU A 225 0.20 26.11 -15.99
C GLU A 225 1.37 25.15 -16.25
N ARG A 226 2.15 24.82 -15.21
CA ARG A 226 3.30 23.93 -15.32
C ARG A 226 2.92 22.53 -14.80
N PRO A 227 3.38 21.45 -15.47
CA PRO A 227 3.24 20.09 -14.96
C PRO A 227 3.78 20.02 -13.52
N ILE A 228 3.07 19.32 -12.65
CA ILE A 228 3.58 19.00 -11.31
C ILE A 228 4.74 18.04 -11.51
N ARG A 229 5.97 18.54 -11.41
CA ARG A 229 7.17 17.72 -11.32
C ARG A 229 7.45 17.50 -9.85
N THR A 230 7.18 16.30 -9.37
CA THR A 230 7.53 15.88 -8.02
C THR A 230 8.30 14.57 -8.12
N HIS A 231 9.33 14.41 -7.31
CA HIS A 231 10.04 13.14 -7.22
C HIS A 231 9.35 12.31 -6.13
N PHE A 232 8.70 11.24 -6.53
CA PHE A 232 8.18 10.25 -5.58
C PHE A 232 9.34 9.32 -5.20
N SER A 233 9.92 9.50 -4.03
CA SER A 233 10.89 8.57 -3.48
C SER A 233 10.15 7.47 -2.71
N TYR A 234 10.44 6.19 -3.01
CA TYR A 234 9.99 4.99 -2.29
C TYR A 234 8.45 4.83 -2.14
N GLY A 235 7.84 3.96 -2.96
CA GLY A 235 6.57 3.27 -2.62
C GLY A 235 5.36 4.12 -2.19
N LEU A 236 5.24 5.36 -2.67
CA LEU A 236 4.18 6.29 -2.30
C LEU A 236 2.78 5.64 -2.38
N ARG A 237 1.97 5.79 -1.34
CA ARG A 237 0.55 5.40 -1.34
C ARG A 237 -0.33 6.60 -1.01
N LEU A 238 -1.52 6.66 -1.60
CA LEU A 238 -2.54 7.62 -1.19
C LEU A 238 -2.98 7.30 0.25
N ALA A 239 -3.25 8.33 1.05
CA ALA A 239 -3.55 8.18 2.46
C ALA A 239 -4.80 7.30 2.63
N ARG A 240 -4.70 6.24 3.44
CA ARG A 240 -5.90 5.53 3.89
C ARG A 240 -6.54 6.36 4.99
N HIS A 241 -7.74 6.86 4.75
CA HIS A 241 -8.52 7.50 5.81
C HIS A 241 -8.55 6.59 7.05
N PRO A 242 -8.26 7.12 8.25
CA PRO A 242 -8.47 6.38 9.47
C PRO A 242 -9.96 6.01 9.53
N VAL A 243 -10.24 4.71 9.61
CA VAL A 243 -11.56 4.23 10.02
C VAL A 243 -11.84 4.89 11.36
N GLU A 244 -12.94 5.65 11.45
CA GLU A 244 -13.38 6.32 12.68
C GLU A 244 -13.35 5.29 13.83
N ALA A 245 -12.31 5.35 14.66
CA ALA A 245 -12.26 4.60 15.89
C ALA A 245 -13.32 5.19 16.80
N ASP A 246 -14.33 4.39 17.13
CA ASP A 246 -15.36 4.73 18.10
C ASP A 246 -14.68 5.27 19.37
N ALA A 247 -14.85 6.57 19.60
CA ALA A 247 -14.32 7.28 20.74
C ALA A 247 -15.03 6.82 22.03
N ALA A 248 -14.60 5.69 22.58
CA ALA A 248 -14.84 5.32 23.95
C ALA A 248 -13.53 5.51 24.73
N SER A 249 -13.31 6.73 25.21
CA SER A 249 -12.18 7.07 26.06
C SER A 249 -12.21 6.25 27.36
N GLU A 250 -11.31 5.28 27.48
CA GLU A 250 -10.89 4.76 28.78
C GLU A 250 -9.94 5.76 29.47
N PRO A 251 -9.93 5.86 30.81
CA PRO A 251 -9.18 6.88 31.51
C PRO A 251 -7.68 6.62 31.41
N ALA A 252 -6.95 7.65 30.95
CA ALA A 252 -5.49 7.65 30.83
C ALA A 252 -4.80 7.17 32.11
N ALA A 253 -4.06 6.07 31.99
CA ALA A 253 -3.05 5.71 32.97
C ALA A 253 -1.99 6.82 33.02
N ALA A 254 -1.44 7.08 34.21
CA ALA A 254 -0.43 8.10 34.41
C ALA A 254 0.76 7.88 33.47
N GLN A 255 0.94 8.78 32.49
CA GLN A 255 2.07 8.78 31.57
C GLN A 255 3.37 8.96 32.37
N GLU A 256 4.30 8.02 32.19
CA GLU A 256 5.70 8.23 32.59
C GLU A 256 6.25 9.45 31.82
N PRO A 257 7.14 10.26 32.41
CA PRO A 257 7.66 11.43 31.73
C PRO A 257 8.43 10.99 30.47
N ALA A 258 8.01 11.49 29.31
CA ALA A 258 8.65 11.23 28.02
C ALA A 258 10.16 11.55 28.07
N ALA A 259 10.96 10.80 27.30
CA ALA A 259 12.40 10.97 27.23
C ALA A 259 12.78 12.39 26.75
N ASP A 260 13.76 13.02 27.40
CA ASP A 260 14.27 14.34 26.99
C ASP A 260 15.25 14.17 25.82
N LEU A 261 14.71 14.01 24.61
CA LEU A 261 15.49 13.76 23.39
C LEU A 261 16.46 14.91 23.06
N ALA A 262 16.15 16.14 23.48
CA ALA A 262 17.07 17.26 23.32
C ALA A 262 18.33 17.10 24.18
N ALA A 263 18.21 16.51 25.37
CA ALA A 263 19.35 16.18 26.23
C ALA A 263 20.09 14.92 25.77
N LEU A 264 19.38 13.93 25.22
CA LEU A 264 19.94 12.65 24.78
C LEU A 264 20.70 12.75 23.45
N PHE A 265 20.23 13.59 22.53
CA PHE A 265 20.83 13.79 21.20
C PHE A 265 21.32 15.24 21.03
N PRO A 266 22.30 15.70 21.83
CA PRO A 266 22.71 17.11 21.80
C PRO A 266 23.32 17.47 20.44
N LEU A 267 22.74 18.50 19.81
CA LEU A 267 23.22 19.02 18.52
C LEU A 267 24.66 19.53 18.62
N LYS A 268 25.51 19.05 17.73
CA LYS A 268 26.87 19.58 17.53
C LYS A 268 26.81 20.67 16.47
N ASP A 269 26.90 21.92 16.91
CA ASP A 269 26.96 23.07 16.00
C ASP A 269 28.28 23.05 15.21
N CYS A 270 28.22 22.91 13.88
CA CYS A 270 29.41 23.14 13.07
C CYS A 270 29.76 24.64 13.01
N GLN A 271 30.97 24.99 13.44
CA GLN A 271 31.51 26.36 13.31
C GLN A 271 32.29 26.59 11.99
N CYS A 272 32.29 25.62 11.10
CA CYS A 272 33.08 25.58 9.86
C CYS A 272 32.63 26.57 8.79
N GLY A 273 31.33 26.94 8.77
CA GLY A 273 30.78 27.92 7.82
C GLY A 273 30.90 27.53 6.34
N GLY A 274 31.16 26.26 6.02
CA GLY A 274 31.25 25.74 4.65
C GLY A 274 30.35 24.52 4.46
N GLU A 275 29.74 24.41 3.27
CA GLU A 275 28.76 23.37 2.89
C GLU A 275 29.38 21.96 2.76
N GLU A 276 30.72 21.83 2.77
CA GLU A 276 31.46 20.57 2.57
C GLU A 276 32.55 20.38 3.65
N CYS A 277 32.16 20.34 4.93
CA CYS A 277 33.09 20.05 6.01
C CYS A 277 33.20 18.52 6.24
N GLU A 278 34.34 17.93 5.87
CA GLU A 278 34.64 16.50 6.13
C GLU A 278 34.71 16.15 7.64
N ASP A 279 35.02 17.13 8.50
CA ASP A 279 35.07 16.94 9.97
C ASP A 279 33.67 16.97 10.62
N CYS A 280 32.64 17.26 9.83
CA CYS A 280 31.28 17.52 10.27
C CYS A 280 30.41 16.35 9.87
N GLY A 281 30.66 15.20 10.50
CA GLY A 281 29.90 13.99 10.23
C GLY A 281 28.42 14.17 10.56
N TRP A 282 27.57 13.52 9.77
CA TRP A 282 26.14 13.42 10.01
C TRP A 282 25.85 12.98 11.46
N GLN A 283 24.79 13.55 12.04
CA GLN A 283 24.33 13.16 13.37
C GLN A 283 22.83 12.85 13.38
N LEU A 284 22.44 11.87 14.19
CA LEU A 284 21.05 11.68 14.53
C LEU A 284 20.58 12.85 15.41
N THR A 285 19.70 13.69 14.88
CA THR A 285 19.19 14.88 15.56
C THR A 285 18.04 14.55 16.51
N PRO A 286 17.74 15.39 17.53
CA PRO A 286 16.58 15.19 18.39
C PRO A 286 15.26 15.08 17.62
N ARG A 287 15.07 15.89 16.57
CA ARG A 287 13.85 15.88 15.76
C ARG A 287 13.70 14.59 14.98
N THR A 288 14.80 14.07 14.41
CA THR A 288 14.80 12.79 13.71
C THR A 288 14.56 11.64 14.68
N ALA A 289 15.23 11.66 15.85
CA ALA A 289 15.05 10.67 16.90
C ALA A 289 13.60 10.64 17.44
N ASP A 290 12.95 11.79 17.57
CA ASP A 290 11.57 11.92 18.04
C ASP A 290 10.56 11.23 17.12
N LEU A 291 10.70 11.45 15.80
CA LEU A 291 9.84 10.78 14.82
C LEU A 291 10.14 9.29 14.68
N LEU A 292 11.41 8.88 14.77
CA LEU A 292 11.75 7.45 14.80
C LEU A 292 11.19 6.78 16.05
N LEU A 293 11.31 7.40 17.22
CA LEU A 293 10.74 6.90 18.47
C LEU A 293 9.23 6.77 18.37
N THR A 294 8.56 7.77 17.79
CA THR A 294 7.12 7.74 17.54
C THR A 294 6.74 6.58 16.62
N ALA A 295 7.39 6.47 15.46
CA ALA A 295 7.12 5.40 14.49
C ALA A 295 7.36 4.01 15.08
N LEU A 296 8.49 3.80 15.76
CA LEU A 296 8.81 2.53 16.42
C LEU A 296 7.79 2.18 17.51
N SER A 297 7.33 3.16 18.29
CA SER A 297 6.32 2.95 19.33
C SER A 297 4.97 2.55 18.74
N VAL A 298 4.52 3.26 17.70
CA VAL A 298 3.25 2.95 17.01
C VAL A 298 3.30 1.58 16.34
N LEU A 299 4.40 1.27 15.62
CA LEU A 299 4.60 -0.04 14.99
C LEU A 299 4.65 -1.17 16.02
N SER A 300 5.29 -0.94 17.17
CA SER A 300 5.31 -1.91 18.26
C SER A 300 3.91 -2.21 18.77
N ASP A 301 3.13 -1.17 19.09
CA ASP A 301 1.77 -1.32 19.62
C ASP A 301 0.87 -2.05 18.61
N GLN A 302 0.88 -1.63 17.35
CA GLN A 302 0.14 -2.31 16.28
C GLN A 302 0.58 -3.77 16.14
N ALA A 303 1.89 -4.05 16.13
CA ALA A 303 2.39 -5.41 16.00
C ALA A 303 2.00 -6.31 17.18
N TYR A 304 1.98 -5.80 18.41
CA TYR A 304 1.50 -6.57 19.56
C TYR A 304 0.00 -6.85 19.46
N GLU A 305 -0.82 -5.85 19.15
CA GLU A 305 -2.27 -5.99 18.98
C GLU A 305 -2.60 -7.00 17.87
N GLU A 306 -2.02 -6.82 16.69
CA GLU A 306 -2.19 -7.73 15.56
C GLU A 306 -1.71 -9.14 15.89
N SER A 307 -0.65 -9.30 16.71
CA SER A 307 -0.17 -10.63 17.10
C SER A 307 -1.17 -11.40 17.96
N GLU A 308 -1.97 -10.69 18.78
CA GLU A 308 -3.01 -11.28 19.61
C GLU A 308 -4.28 -11.59 18.80
N GLU A 309 -4.57 -10.79 17.78
CA GLU A 309 -5.71 -11.00 16.88
C GLU A 309 -5.45 -12.13 15.86
N LEU A 310 -4.33 -12.07 15.13
CA LEU A 310 -3.93 -13.09 14.16
C LEU A 310 -3.58 -14.42 14.83
N ARG A 311 -2.97 -14.38 16.02
CA ARG A 311 -2.45 -15.56 16.72
C ARG A 311 -1.52 -16.38 15.81
N ASP A 312 -1.88 -17.63 15.52
CA ASP A 312 -1.12 -18.54 14.64
C ASP A 312 -1.72 -18.62 13.23
N MET A 313 -2.71 -17.78 12.91
CA MET A 313 -3.32 -17.73 11.59
C MET A 313 -2.32 -17.20 10.58
N PRO A 314 -2.09 -17.86 9.43
CA PRO A 314 -1.23 -17.32 8.39
C PRO A 314 -1.91 -16.11 7.72
N LEU A 315 -1.10 -15.14 7.33
CA LEU A 315 -1.53 -14.12 6.38
C LEU A 315 -1.71 -14.77 5.01
N THR A 316 -2.76 -14.33 4.33
CA THR A 316 -3.09 -14.77 2.98
C THR A 316 -3.53 -13.54 2.20
N ASP A 317 -3.52 -13.60 0.87
CA ASP A 317 -4.02 -12.51 0.02
C ASP A 317 -5.45 -12.06 0.37
N LEU A 318 -6.26 -12.94 0.99
CA LEU A 318 -7.63 -12.63 1.43
C LEU A 318 -7.70 -11.61 2.58
N HIS A 319 -6.57 -11.42 3.27
CA HIS A 319 -6.44 -10.46 4.36
C HIS A 319 -5.67 -9.21 3.96
N ARG A 320 -5.29 -9.08 2.68
CA ARG A 320 -4.55 -7.93 2.17
C ARG A 320 -5.42 -6.67 2.30
N GLY A 321 -4.90 -5.66 2.96
CA GLY A 321 -5.56 -4.42 3.35
C GLY A 321 -6.17 -4.43 4.75
N ASN A 322 -6.23 -5.57 5.43
CA ASN A 322 -6.86 -5.70 6.76
C ASN A 322 -5.86 -5.70 7.91
N TRP A 323 -4.56 -5.79 7.63
CA TRP A 323 -3.51 -5.79 8.64
C TRP A 323 -2.51 -4.68 8.32
N GLY A 324 -1.95 -4.05 9.35
CA GLY A 324 -0.96 -2.99 9.23
C GLY A 324 0.44 -3.57 9.11
N VAL A 325 1.04 -3.93 10.24
CA VAL A 325 2.47 -4.23 10.32
C VAL A 325 2.82 -5.53 9.60
N PHE A 326 2.11 -6.63 9.87
CA PHE A 326 2.54 -7.94 9.38
C PHE A 326 2.31 -8.14 7.88
N GLU A 327 1.40 -7.38 7.27
CA GLU A 327 1.18 -7.40 5.82
C GLU A 327 2.28 -6.69 5.03
N ARG A 328 2.94 -5.70 5.65
CA ARG A 328 4.06 -4.95 5.07
C ARG A 328 5.37 -5.74 5.07
N LEU A 329 5.42 -6.89 5.76
CA LEU A 329 6.60 -7.75 5.78
C LEU A 329 6.69 -8.64 4.52
N PRO A 330 7.88 -9.15 4.17
CA PRO A 330 8.04 -10.04 3.02
C PRO A 330 7.19 -11.31 3.15
N GLU A 331 6.70 -11.85 2.03
CA GLU A 331 5.74 -12.98 1.99
C GLU A 331 6.22 -14.23 2.75
N LEU A 332 7.54 -14.45 2.83
CA LEU A 332 8.13 -15.54 3.62
C LEU A 332 7.71 -15.53 5.11
N THR A 333 7.31 -14.36 5.62
CA THR A 333 6.86 -14.15 7.00
C THR A 333 5.37 -14.45 7.19
N PHE A 334 4.57 -14.54 6.12
CA PHE A 334 3.11 -14.63 6.23
C PHE A 334 2.62 -15.87 6.98
N GLY A 335 3.38 -16.97 6.92
CA GLY A 335 3.12 -18.17 7.71
C GLY A 335 3.66 -18.15 9.14
N ALA A 336 4.09 -16.99 9.67
CA ALA A 336 4.63 -16.87 11.02
C ALA A 336 3.58 -17.17 12.09
N ASP A 337 4.02 -17.75 13.21
CA ASP A 337 3.16 -18.00 14.37
C ASP A 337 3.12 -16.77 15.31
N ARG A 338 2.25 -16.82 16.34
CA ARG A 338 2.11 -15.73 17.33
C ARG A 338 3.43 -15.41 18.01
N ARG A 339 4.25 -16.44 18.28
CA ARG A 339 5.53 -16.26 18.99
C ARG A 339 6.51 -15.46 18.14
N TRP A 340 6.62 -15.79 16.86
CA TRP A 340 7.44 -15.05 15.91
C TRP A 340 6.96 -13.60 15.79
N ARG A 341 5.65 -13.39 15.67
CA ARG A 341 5.03 -12.05 15.60
C ARG A 341 5.33 -11.19 16.82
N ARG A 342 5.22 -11.76 18.03
CA ARG A 342 5.59 -11.05 19.26
C ARG A 342 7.08 -10.72 19.35
N ARG A 343 7.95 -11.54 18.75
CA ARG A 343 9.39 -11.21 18.65
C ARG A 343 9.65 -10.08 17.65
N MET A 344 8.87 -10.01 16.57
CA MET A 344 8.92 -8.87 15.65
C MET A 344 8.42 -7.59 16.33
N ALA A 345 7.29 -7.64 17.05
CA ALA A 345 6.81 -6.53 17.87
C ALA A 345 7.89 -6.02 18.84
N ARG A 346 8.57 -6.97 19.51
CA ARG A 346 9.70 -6.67 20.40
C ARG A 346 10.91 -6.05 19.71
N ALA A 347 11.12 -6.28 18.42
CA ALA A 347 12.23 -5.66 17.70
C ALA A 347 12.02 -4.14 17.55
N PHE A 348 10.77 -3.68 17.39
CA PHE A 348 10.44 -2.26 17.45
C PHE A 348 10.71 -1.67 18.83
N ASP A 349 10.29 -2.36 19.90
CA ASP A 349 10.61 -1.98 21.29
C ASP A 349 12.12 -1.85 21.52
N ASP A 350 12.90 -2.83 21.06
CA ASP A 350 14.34 -2.85 21.32
C ASP A 350 15.06 -1.64 20.70
N LEU A 351 14.58 -1.13 19.55
CA LEU A 351 15.10 0.09 18.93
C LEU A 351 14.53 1.37 19.55
N ALA A 352 13.28 1.36 20.03
CA ALA A 352 12.70 2.47 20.78
C ALA A 352 13.45 2.66 22.12
N ASP A 353 13.71 1.55 22.83
CA ASP A 353 14.48 1.50 24.08
C ASP A 353 15.90 2.08 23.87
N ASP A 354 16.52 1.88 22.70
CA ASP A 354 17.81 2.49 22.36
C ASP A 354 17.71 4.01 22.28
N LEU A 355 16.70 4.54 21.57
CA LEU A 355 16.47 5.98 21.44
C LEU A 355 16.16 6.63 22.79
N GLU A 356 15.32 5.99 23.61
CA GLU A 356 15.00 6.46 24.97
C GLU A 356 16.21 6.44 25.90
N ALA A 357 17.17 5.54 25.67
CA ALA A 357 18.45 5.49 26.36
C ALA A 357 19.49 6.48 25.80
N GLY A 358 19.20 7.18 24.69
CA GLY A 358 20.12 8.09 24.00
C GLY A 358 21.17 7.38 23.16
N HIS A 359 20.93 6.12 22.80
CA HIS A 359 21.74 5.37 21.84
C HIS A 359 21.16 5.51 20.42
N TRP A 360 22.01 5.30 19.43
CA TRP A 360 21.55 5.17 18.04
C TRP A 360 20.81 3.82 17.89
N PRO A 361 19.75 3.75 17.07
CA PRO A 361 18.97 2.53 16.89
C PRO A 361 19.73 1.56 15.96
N GLU A 362 20.84 1.01 16.45
CA GLU A 362 21.72 0.11 15.70
C GLU A 362 21.15 -1.33 15.72
N PRO A 363 20.66 -1.86 14.59
CA PRO A 363 20.10 -3.19 14.54
C PRO A 363 21.12 -4.27 14.90
N SER A 364 20.73 -5.14 15.83
CA SER A 364 21.53 -6.28 16.26
C SER A 364 21.15 -7.59 15.57
N CYS A 365 20.06 -7.61 14.80
CA CYS A 365 19.58 -8.74 14.00
C CYS A 365 18.70 -8.29 12.83
N THR A 366 18.42 -9.19 11.89
CA THR A 366 17.61 -8.92 10.68
C THR A 366 16.20 -8.40 10.99
N ALA A 367 15.59 -8.86 12.09
CA ALA A 367 14.29 -8.36 12.53
C ALA A 367 14.35 -6.89 12.96
N GLU A 368 15.43 -6.47 13.62
CA GLU A 368 15.65 -5.06 13.98
C GLU A 368 15.94 -4.23 12.71
N GLU A 369 16.65 -4.75 11.70
CA GLU A 369 16.83 -4.04 10.43
C GLU A 369 15.50 -3.83 9.70
N MET A 370 14.65 -4.86 9.66
CA MET A 370 13.30 -4.73 9.11
C MET A 370 12.42 -3.79 9.93
N ALA A 371 12.53 -3.80 11.26
CA ALA A 371 11.80 -2.88 12.14
C ALA A 371 12.19 -1.43 11.88
N LEU A 372 13.50 -1.17 11.76
CA LEU A 372 14.04 0.15 11.44
C LEU A 372 13.63 0.60 10.03
N HIS A 373 13.60 -0.31 9.05
CA HIS A 373 13.14 -0.01 7.69
C HIS A 373 11.71 0.55 7.70
N LEU A 374 10.78 -0.14 8.37
CA LEU A 374 9.39 0.28 8.46
C LEU A 374 9.25 1.59 9.25
N ALA A 375 10.05 1.80 10.30
CA ALA A 375 10.04 3.03 11.07
C ALA A 375 10.54 4.23 10.24
N ILE A 376 11.60 4.05 9.44
CA ILE A 376 12.09 5.08 8.51
C ILE A 376 11.05 5.39 7.43
N GLU A 377 10.29 4.39 6.97
CA GLU A 377 9.19 4.56 6.01
C GLU A 377 8.03 5.36 6.62
N ASP A 378 7.66 5.09 7.88
CA ASP A 378 6.49 5.72 8.54
C ASP A 378 6.81 7.09 9.17
N ALA A 379 8.03 7.30 9.65
CA ALA A 379 8.43 8.52 10.38
C ALA A 379 8.06 9.84 9.67
N PRO A 380 8.21 9.99 8.33
CA PRO A 380 7.81 11.20 7.62
C PRO A 380 6.31 11.51 7.74
N SER A 381 5.44 10.50 7.80
CA SER A 381 3.98 10.70 7.83
C SER A 381 3.51 11.43 9.10
N TYR A 382 4.23 11.27 10.21
CA TYR A 382 3.91 11.95 11.46
C TYR A 382 4.24 13.45 11.43
N LEU A 383 5.06 13.92 10.49
CA LEU A 383 5.30 15.36 10.32
C LEU A 383 4.03 16.13 9.94
N ASP A 384 3.18 15.52 9.12
CA ASP A 384 1.93 16.14 8.67
C ASP A 384 0.89 16.23 9.80
N ASP A 385 1.01 15.37 10.81
CA ASP A 385 0.13 15.30 11.97
C ASP A 385 0.61 16.15 13.17
N ILE A 386 1.80 16.74 13.11
CA ILE A 386 2.35 17.58 14.18
C ILE A 386 1.59 18.90 14.28
N GLU A 387 0.93 19.13 15.41
CA GLU A 387 0.31 20.42 15.71
C GLU A 387 1.36 21.49 16.07
N ASP A 388 1.10 22.77 15.77
CA ASP A 388 1.96 23.95 16.02
C ASP A 388 2.49 24.12 17.46
N ARG A 389 2.03 23.32 18.43
CA ARG A 389 2.40 23.39 19.85
C ARG A 389 2.91 22.09 20.43
N ASP A 390 3.08 21.07 19.60
CA ASP A 390 3.57 19.78 20.01
C ASP A 390 5.02 19.86 20.53
N ASP A 391 5.42 18.93 21.38
CA ASP A 391 6.77 18.89 21.95
C ASP A 391 7.85 18.79 20.85
N HIS A 392 7.53 18.14 19.72
CA HIS A 392 8.37 18.11 18.53
C HIS A 392 8.78 19.50 18.03
N THR A 393 7.82 20.43 17.93
CA THR A 393 8.06 21.80 17.43
C THR A 393 8.98 22.62 18.34
N ARG A 394 9.17 22.20 19.60
CA ARG A 394 10.05 22.84 20.58
C ARG A 394 11.49 22.37 20.47
N LEU A 395 11.75 21.27 19.77
CA LEU A 395 13.09 20.79 19.50
C LEU A 395 13.81 21.74 18.54
N ARG A 396 15.11 21.94 18.75
CA ARG A 396 15.93 22.82 17.93
C ARG A 396 16.15 22.22 16.54
N GLU A 397 16.01 23.06 15.51
CA GLU A 397 16.28 22.71 14.11
C GLU A 397 17.77 22.52 13.82
N HIS A 398 18.07 21.58 12.93
CA HIS A 398 19.41 21.28 12.43
C HIS A 398 19.37 20.87 10.94
N GLY A 399 20.49 21.05 10.23
CA GLY A 399 20.58 20.72 8.79
C GLY A 399 20.48 19.23 8.47
N ASP A 400 20.80 18.38 9.45
CA ASP A 400 20.71 16.91 9.34
C ASP A 400 19.30 16.38 9.70
N ASP A 401 18.35 17.26 10.04
CA ASP A 401 17.00 16.86 10.39
C ASP A 401 16.33 16.11 9.23
N TYR A 402 15.75 14.94 9.54
CA TYR A 402 14.95 14.14 8.61
C TYR A 402 15.74 13.60 7.40
N ASP A 403 17.07 13.47 7.52
CA ASP A 403 17.87 12.76 6.53
C ASP A 403 17.69 11.24 6.67
N TRP A 404 16.54 10.77 6.18
CA TRP A 404 16.13 9.35 6.20
C TRP A 404 17.07 8.47 5.39
N HIS A 405 17.69 9.02 4.34
CA HIS A 405 18.67 8.30 3.54
C HIS A 405 19.91 7.98 4.36
N MET A 406 20.42 8.94 5.13
CA MET A 406 21.55 8.71 6.03
C MET A 406 21.19 7.79 7.19
N CYS A 407 19.96 7.85 7.73
CA CYS A 407 19.49 6.87 8.72
C CYS A 407 19.56 5.44 8.17
N SER A 408 19.04 5.23 6.96
CA SER A 408 19.09 3.92 6.29
C SER A 408 20.52 3.49 5.96
N SER A 409 21.37 4.42 5.52
CA SER A 409 22.74 4.11 5.08
C SER A 409 23.71 3.85 6.23
N LEU A 410 23.51 4.48 7.40
CA LEU A 410 24.44 4.38 8.53
C LEU A 410 24.03 3.35 9.58
N PHE A 411 22.74 3.12 9.81
CA PHE A 411 22.29 2.21 10.86
C PHE A 411 22.24 0.75 10.39
N PHE A 412 21.91 0.51 9.12
CA PHE A 412 21.87 -0.85 8.57
C PHE A 412 23.28 -1.44 8.51
N GLN A 413 23.42 -2.74 8.76
CA GLN A 413 24.69 -3.42 8.49
C GLN A 413 24.86 -3.63 6.99
N ASP A 414 23.77 -4.03 6.33
CA ASP A 414 23.61 -4.13 4.88
C ASP A 414 22.12 -3.98 4.50
N HIS A 415 21.82 -3.99 3.19
CA HIS A 415 20.44 -3.86 2.69
C HIS A 415 19.88 -5.18 2.15
N ASP A 416 20.50 -6.32 2.45
CA ASP A 416 20.14 -7.61 1.85
C ASP A 416 18.73 -8.06 2.29
N VAL A 417 18.32 -7.71 3.52
CA VAL A 417 16.97 -7.99 4.02
C VAL A 417 15.88 -7.33 3.16
N LEU A 418 16.17 -6.18 2.54
CA LEU A 418 15.22 -5.47 1.67
C LEU A 418 15.05 -6.15 0.32
N MET A 419 16.03 -6.97 -0.10
CA MET A 419 15.91 -7.75 -1.33
C MET A 419 14.77 -8.78 -1.24
N LEU A 420 14.32 -9.15 -0.02
CA LEU A 420 13.20 -10.08 0.18
C LEU A 420 11.85 -9.57 -0.40
N PHE A 421 11.75 -8.27 -0.70
CA PHE A 421 10.60 -7.69 -1.39
C PHE A 421 10.68 -7.82 -2.92
N ASP A 422 11.87 -8.07 -3.49
CA ASP A 422 12.05 -8.20 -4.93
C ASP A 422 11.85 -9.65 -5.38
N SER A 423 10.76 -9.90 -6.11
CA SER A 423 10.44 -11.20 -6.72
C SER A 423 11.55 -11.77 -7.62
N ARG A 424 12.41 -10.93 -8.20
CA ARG A 424 13.55 -11.35 -9.02
C ARG A 424 14.65 -12.02 -8.21
N THR A 425 14.64 -11.85 -6.88
CA THR A 425 15.61 -12.43 -5.95
C THR A 425 15.05 -13.66 -5.24
N ALA A 426 14.01 -14.28 -5.81
CA ALA A 426 13.42 -15.51 -5.27
C ALA A 426 14.50 -16.56 -4.92
N GLY A 427 14.58 -16.89 -3.63
CA GLY A 427 15.60 -17.80 -3.10
C GLY A 427 16.75 -17.11 -2.34
N ILE A 428 16.82 -15.78 -2.31
CA ILE A 428 17.83 -15.02 -1.54
C ILE A 428 17.79 -15.33 -0.04
N ALA A 429 16.64 -15.80 0.45
CA ALA A 429 16.47 -16.26 1.82
C ALA A 429 17.41 -17.40 2.23
N TYR A 430 17.92 -18.22 1.30
CA TYR A 430 18.63 -19.45 1.62
C TYR A 430 20.15 -19.28 1.61
N PRO A 431 20.84 -19.40 2.76
CA PRO A 431 22.29 -19.15 2.85
C PRO A 431 23.15 -20.23 2.20
N ASP A 432 22.59 -21.41 1.91
CA ASP A 432 23.29 -22.52 1.25
C ASP A 432 23.36 -22.37 -0.28
N ASP A 433 22.70 -21.37 -0.86
CA ASP A 433 22.77 -21.09 -2.29
C ASP A 433 24.14 -20.50 -2.67
N ALA A 434 24.75 -21.04 -3.73
CA ALA A 434 26.10 -20.67 -4.14
C ALA A 434 26.21 -19.23 -4.69
N ALA A 435 25.11 -18.60 -5.13
CA ALA A 435 25.08 -17.19 -5.50
C ALA A 435 25.03 -16.31 -4.24
N ASN A 436 24.19 -16.67 -3.26
CA ASN A 436 24.07 -15.93 -1.98
C ASN A 436 25.39 -15.94 -1.19
N GLN A 437 26.08 -17.09 -1.12
CA GLN A 437 27.40 -17.19 -0.49
C GLN A 437 28.47 -16.34 -1.19
N ARG A 438 28.36 -16.15 -2.51
CA ARG A 438 29.29 -15.30 -3.28
C ARG A 438 29.02 -13.82 -3.07
N LEU A 439 27.76 -13.45 -2.84
CA LEU A 439 27.34 -12.09 -2.53
C LEU A 439 27.53 -11.73 -1.05
N GLY A 440 27.73 -12.73 -0.18
CA GLY A 440 27.89 -12.52 1.26
C GLY A 440 26.58 -12.40 2.02
N VAL A 441 25.46 -12.76 1.38
CA VAL A 441 24.11 -12.64 1.94
C VAL A 441 23.97 -13.50 3.20
N GLY A 442 23.42 -12.89 4.25
CA GLY A 442 23.12 -13.55 5.52
C GLY A 442 22.03 -14.63 5.43
N ASP A 443 21.76 -15.31 6.55
CA ASP A 443 20.62 -16.24 6.63
C ASP A 443 19.32 -15.45 6.81
N LEU A 444 18.66 -15.16 5.68
CA LEU A 444 17.42 -14.39 5.65
C LEU A 444 16.17 -15.28 5.80
N ARG A 445 16.32 -16.57 6.14
CA ARG A 445 15.17 -17.43 6.47
C ARG A 445 14.48 -16.88 7.71
N ARG A 446 13.14 -16.94 7.71
CA ARG A 446 12.28 -16.47 8.80
C ARG A 446 12.74 -16.88 10.21
N GLN A 447 13.29 -18.09 10.37
CA GLN A 447 13.74 -18.61 11.67
C GLN A 447 15.00 -17.91 12.21
N ALA A 448 15.86 -17.42 11.31
CA ALA A 448 17.15 -16.80 11.62
C ALA A 448 17.03 -15.28 11.87
N TRP A 449 15.88 -14.66 11.59
CA TRP A 449 15.69 -13.20 11.68
C TRP A 449 16.07 -12.56 13.02
N PHE A 450 16.06 -13.35 14.09
CA PHE A 450 16.33 -12.87 15.44
C PHE A 450 17.64 -13.42 16.01
N GLU A 451 18.48 -14.01 15.17
CA GLU A 451 19.85 -14.36 15.53
C GLU A 451 20.70 -13.10 15.50
N SER A 452 21.49 -12.89 16.55
CA SER A 452 22.33 -11.69 16.62
C SER A 452 23.44 -11.72 15.58
N PHE A 453 23.72 -10.56 15.00
CA PHE A 453 24.88 -10.38 14.16
C PHE A 453 26.17 -10.58 14.96
N GLY A 454 27.19 -11.16 14.32
CA GLY A 454 28.43 -11.51 15.00
C GLY A 454 29.28 -10.32 15.44
N ASN A 455 28.93 -9.11 14.99
CA ASN A 455 29.65 -7.86 15.24
C ASN A 455 28.91 -6.88 16.17
N THR A 456 27.69 -7.20 16.61
CA THR A 456 26.90 -6.35 17.51
C THR A 456 26.73 -6.98 18.89
N PRO A 457 26.54 -6.18 19.96
CA PRO A 457 26.20 -6.72 21.28
C PRO A 457 24.87 -7.47 21.26
N VAL A 458 24.83 -8.64 21.90
CA VAL A 458 23.61 -9.45 21.99
C VAL A 458 22.64 -8.81 22.99
N ARG A 459 21.40 -8.59 22.55
CA ARG A 459 20.29 -8.13 23.42
C ARG A 459 20.02 -9.12 24.57
N ASP A 460 19.68 -8.62 25.75
CA ASP A 460 19.36 -9.48 26.90
C ASP A 460 18.18 -10.42 26.60
N PRO A 461 18.35 -11.75 26.61
CA PRO A 461 17.26 -12.69 26.35
C PRO A 461 16.15 -12.66 27.42
N ALA A 462 16.38 -12.08 28.60
CA ALA A 462 15.42 -11.98 29.70
C ALA A 462 14.50 -10.75 29.63
N ARG A 463 14.66 -9.87 28.63
CA ARG A 463 13.90 -8.62 28.49
C ARG A 463 12.38 -8.78 28.35
N GLY A 464 11.91 -9.97 27.97
CA GLY A 464 10.49 -10.31 27.95
C GLY A 464 9.70 -9.63 26.83
N PHE A 465 8.38 -9.61 26.95
CA PHE A 465 7.45 -8.97 26.02
C PHE A 465 6.52 -8.04 26.79
N ARG A 466 5.98 -6.99 26.14
CA ARG A 466 4.81 -6.26 26.67
C ARG A 466 3.67 -7.25 26.94
N ARG A 467 2.88 -6.98 27.99
CA ARG A 467 1.86 -7.91 28.48
C ARG A 467 0.59 -7.86 27.65
#